data_AF-A0A5J4PX12-F1
#
_entry.id   AF-A0A5J4PX12-F1
#
_cell.length_a   1.000
_cell.length_b   1.000
_cell.length_c   1.000
_cell.angle_alpha   90.00
_cell.angle_beta   90.00
_cell.angle_gamma   90.00
#
_symmetry.space_group_name_H-M   'P 1'
#
loop_
_entity.id
_entity.type
_entity.pdbx_description
1 polymer ?
#
loop_
_entity_poly.entity_id
_entity_poly.type
_entity_poly.pdbx_seq_one_letter_code
_entity_poly.pdbx_strand_id
1 'polypeptide(L)'
;ALGIDQPLSSNILEFLKALPAQAKEKGITFSTPTEIITKEKSSSAISATYPLSWVDEERDVSPWLGNVLQREAFNKLYGVAERVRMCNDPAIKQDWDYLQASNNLRFMTTKHMSVGLYRGIYSSSYDAFTNYMNILGDFIKRINALYPEDMDNEELNPLLTTITNQEKELDELRKEVEELRAKVQK
;
A
#
# COMPACT_ATOMS: atom_id res chain seq x y z
N ALA A 1 -3.09 -13.15 -15.90
CA ALA A 1 -2.50 -12.65 -17.16
C ALA A 1 -1.95 -13.78 -18.02
N LEU A 2 -0.80 -14.40 -17.69
CA LEU A 2 -0.23 -15.52 -18.45
C LEU A 2 -0.55 -16.85 -17.78
N GLY A 3 -1.07 -17.83 -18.53
CA GLY A 3 -1.53 -19.11 -18.00
C GLY A 3 -2.90 -19.07 -17.32
N ILE A 4 -3.48 -17.89 -17.10
CA ILE A 4 -4.84 -17.69 -16.57
C ILE A 4 -5.72 -17.09 -17.68
N ASP A 5 -5.47 -15.84 -18.06
CA ASP A 5 -6.25 -15.16 -19.11
C ASP A 5 -5.78 -15.55 -20.52
N GLN A 6 -4.48 -15.85 -20.66
CA GLN A 6 -3.89 -16.44 -21.86
C GLN A 6 -3.58 -17.91 -21.59
N PRO A 7 -4.35 -18.88 -22.12
CA PRO A 7 -4.16 -20.28 -21.82
C PRO A 7 -2.79 -20.76 -22.32
N LEU A 8 -2.16 -21.71 -21.62
CA LEU A 8 -0.84 -22.21 -22.00
C LEU A 8 -0.84 -22.86 -23.40
N SER A 9 -1.97 -23.42 -23.83
CA SER A 9 -2.18 -23.95 -25.18
C SER A 9 -2.10 -22.90 -26.29
N SER A 10 -2.17 -21.61 -25.96
CA SER A 10 -1.98 -20.52 -26.93
C SER A 10 -0.53 -20.38 -27.42
N ASN A 11 0.42 -21.15 -26.87
CA ASN A 11 1.86 -21.01 -27.09
C ASN A 11 2.42 -19.64 -26.67
N ILE A 12 1.75 -18.95 -25.73
CA ILE A 12 2.19 -17.63 -25.26
C ILE A 12 3.59 -17.67 -24.62
N LEU A 13 3.96 -18.80 -24.00
CA LEU A 13 5.29 -18.96 -23.41
C LEU A 13 6.37 -19.12 -24.50
N GLU A 14 6.08 -19.89 -25.55
CA GLU A 14 6.94 -20.07 -26.71
C GLU A 14 7.13 -18.74 -27.45
N PHE A 15 6.06 -17.97 -27.60
CA PHE A 15 6.12 -16.61 -28.14
C PHE A 15 7.08 -15.71 -27.34
N LEU A 16 6.92 -15.66 -26.01
CA LEU A 16 7.77 -14.85 -25.14
C LEU A 16 9.24 -15.34 -25.13
N LYS A 17 9.48 -16.65 -25.26
CA LYS A 17 10.83 -17.21 -25.40
C LYS A 17 11.49 -16.84 -26.74
N ALA A 18 10.71 -16.79 -27.81
CA ALA A 18 11.22 -16.45 -29.14
C ALA A 18 11.50 -14.95 -29.30
N LEU A 19 10.75 -14.10 -28.60
CA LEU A 19 10.79 -12.64 -28.75
C LEU A 19 12.20 -12.03 -28.63
N PRO A 20 13.04 -12.38 -27.63
CA PRO A 20 14.39 -11.81 -27.52
C PRO A 20 15.30 -12.16 -28.70
N ALA A 21 15.21 -13.39 -29.21
CA ALA A 21 16.02 -13.83 -30.35
C ALA A 21 15.62 -13.08 -31.63
N GLN A 22 14.31 -12.98 -31.89
CA GLN A 22 13.77 -12.27 -33.05
C GLN A 22 14.06 -10.76 -32.99
N ALA A 23 13.96 -10.15 -31.81
CA ALA A 23 14.34 -8.76 -31.60
C ALA A 23 15.84 -8.53 -31.89
N LYS A 24 16.72 -9.44 -31.43
CA LYS A 24 18.17 -9.36 -31.69
C LYS A 24 18.50 -9.42 -33.18
N GLU A 25 17.84 -10.30 -33.95
CA GLU A 25 18.00 -10.38 -35.41
C GLU A 25 17.63 -9.07 -36.11
N LYS A 26 16.73 -8.28 -35.52
CA LYS A 26 16.35 -6.94 -35.98
C LYS A 26 17.21 -5.82 -35.38
N GLY A 27 18.25 -6.14 -34.61
CA GLY A 27 19.10 -5.16 -33.93
C GLY A 27 18.42 -4.43 -32.76
N ILE A 28 17.29 -4.94 -32.27
CA ILE A 28 16.57 -4.37 -31.13
C ILE A 28 17.17 -4.93 -29.85
N THR A 29 17.44 -4.05 -28.88
CA THR A 29 17.97 -4.41 -27.56
C THR A 29 16.91 -4.22 -26.47
N PHE A 30 17.11 -4.89 -25.34
CA PHE A 30 16.29 -4.71 -24.15
C PHE A 30 17.17 -4.10 -23.06
N SER A 31 16.62 -3.12 -22.36
CA SER A 31 17.27 -2.48 -21.23
C SER A 31 16.31 -2.48 -20.06
N THR A 32 16.85 -2.75 -18.88
CA THR A 32 16.12 -2.56 -17.62
C THR A 32 15.89 -1.08 -17.35
N PRO A 33 14.89 -0.71 -16.53
CA PRO A 33 14.70 0.68 -16.12
C PRO A 33 15.98 1.32 -15.56
N THR A 34 16.73 0.60 -14.73
CA THR A 34 18.01 1.06 -14.16
C THR A 34 19.07 1.35 -15.22
N GLU A 35 19.18 0.52 -16.25
CA GLU A 35 20.12 0.76 -17.34
C GLU A 35 19.75 1.99 -18.16
N ILE A 36 18.46 2.20 -18.43
CA ILE A 36 17.98 3.35 -19.20
C ILE A 36 18.30 4.64 -18.45
N ILE A 37 17.93 4.74 -17.16
CA ILE A 37 18.18 5.95 -16.37
C ILE A 37 19.68 6.23 -16.16
N THR A 38 20.55 5.22 -16.27
CA THR A 38 22.00 5.36 -16.12
C THR A 38 22.68 5.80 -17.42
N LYS A 39 22.19 5.31 -18.57
CA LYS A 39 22.85 5.50 -19.88
C LYS A 39 22.27 6.68 -20.66
N GLU A 40 20.97 6.93 -20.53
CA GLU A 40 20.25 7.92 -21.32
C GLU A 40 20.06 9.23 -20.55
N LYS A 41 20.14 10.35 -21.28
CA LYS A 41 19.81 11.66 -20.72
C LYS A 41 18.29 11.88 -20.77
N SER A 42 17.74 12.45 -19.70
CA SER A 42 16.35 12.89 -19.69
C SER A 42 16.11 13.94 -20.80
N SER A 43 15.08 13.73 -21.60
CA SER A 43 14.70 14.62 -22.71
C SER A 43 13.71 15.71 -22.30
N SER A 44 12.81 15.41 -21.35
CA SER A 44 11.83 16.36 -20.82
C SER A 44 11.23 15.86 -19.50
N ALA A 45 10.61 16.79 -18.76
CA ALA A 45 9.79 16.44 -17.61
C ALA A 45 8.35 16.13 -18.06
N ILE A 46 7.75 15.12 -17.44
CA ILE A 46 6.32 14.82 -17.54
C ILE A 46 5.74 15.05 -16.14
N SER A 47 4.58 15.69 -16.06
CA SER A 47 3.86 15.92 -14.81
C SER A 47 2.42 15.45 -14.95
N ALA A 48 1.89 14.82 -13.90
CA ALA A 48 0.50 14.42 -13.77
C ALA A 48 -0.12 15.19 -12.60
N THR A 49 -1.02 16.12 -12.91
CA THR A 49 -1.62 17.03 -11.92
C THR A 49 -2.58 16.32 -10.96
N TYR A 50 -3.15 15.20 -11.39
CA TYR A 50 -4.09 14.40 -10.62
C TYR A 50 -3.63 12.95 -10.57
N PRO A 51 -4.03 12.18 -9.53
CA PRO A 51 -3.79 10.75 -9.51
C PRO A 51 -4.43 10.06 -10.72
N LEU A 52 -3.64 9.30 -11.46
CA LEU A 52 -4.06 8.54 -12.63
C LEU A 52 -3.95 7.05 -12.35
N SER A 53 -4.78 6.27 -13.03
CA SER A 53 -4.68 4.80 -13.02
C SER A 53 -4.70 4.23 -14.44
N TRP A 54 -4.22 3.00 -14.57
CA TRP A 54 -4.34 2.24 -15.82
C TRP A 54 -5.73 1.59 -16.00
N VAL A 55 -6.58 1.64 -14.97
CA VAL A 55 -7.84 0.91 -14.91
C VAL A 55 -8.96 1.80 -15.43
N ASP A 56 -9.86 1.20 -16.22
CA ASP A 56 -11.04 1.84 -16.83
C ASP A 56 -10.73 3.04 -17.73
N GLU A 57 -11.66 3.38 -18.61
CA GLU A 57 -11.47 4.36 -19.69
C GLU A 57 -11.10 5.76 -19.17
N GLU A 58 -11.63 6.14 -18.01
CA GLU A 58 -11.47 7.46 -17.41
C GLU A 58 -10.07 7.68 -16.82
N ARG A 59 -9.26 6.62 -16.67
CA ARG A 59 -7.86 6.66 -16.19
C ARG A 59 -7.69 7.42 -14.87
N ASP A 60 -8.67 7.32 -13.98
CA ASP A 60 -8.72 8.00 -12.69
C ASP A 60 -8.77 7.00 -11.52
N VAL A 61 -9.05 7.49 -10.31
CA VAL A 61 -9.17 6.69 -9.08
C VAL A 61 -10.60 6.20 -8.80
N SER A 62 -11.57 6.50 -9.68
CA SER A 62 -12.96 6.06 -9.53
C SER A 62 -13.13 4.53 -9.41
N PRO A 63 -12.25 3.65 -9.93
CA PRO A 63 -12.38 2.22 -9.69
C PRO A 63 -12.26 1.82 -8.22
N TRP A 64 -11.62 2.64 -7.37
CA TRP A 64 -11.42 2.38 -5.94
C TRP A 64 -12.13 3.37 -5.02
N LEU A 65 -12.48 4.57 -5.49
CA LEU A 65 -13.10 5.64 -4.69
C LEU A 65 -14.35 6.27 -5.34
N GLY A 66 -14.89 5.62 -6.36
CA GLY A 66 -15.98 6.15 -7.20
C GLY A 66 -17.35 6.16 -6.52
N ASN A 67 -17.61 5.28 -5.54
CA ASN A 67 -18.90 5.20 -4.85
C ASN A 67 -18.83 5.43 -3.33
N VAL A 68 -20.01 5.50 -2.70
CA VAL A 68 -20.15 5.78 -1.26
C VAL A 68 -19.56 4.66 -0.41
N LEU A 69 -19.75 3.39 -0.79
CA LEU A 69 -19.22 2.23 -0.06
C LEU A 69 -17.70 2.30 0.05
N GLN A 70 -17.05 2.55 -1.08
CA GLN A 70 -15.62 2.68 -1.21
C GLN A 70 -15.06 3.83 -0.38
N ARG A 71 -15.67 5.02 -0.48
CA ARG A 71 -15.24 6.21 0.27
C ARG A 71 -15.44 6.03 1.78
N GLU A 72 -16.55 5.40 2.20
CA GLU A 72 -16.80 5.10 3.60
C GLU A 72 -15.75 4.15 4.18
N ALA A 73 -15.46 3.05 3.47
CA ALA A 73 -14.44 2.09 3.84
C ALA A 73 -13.03 2.72 3.90
N PHE A 74 -12.69 3.54 2.91
CA PHE A 74 -11.42 4.26 2.84
C PHE A 74 -11.27 5.24 4.00
N ASN A 75 -12.27 6.10 4.23
CA ASN A 75 -12.23 7.11 5.28
C ASN A 75 -12.13 6.48 6.67
N LYS A 76 -12.83 5.37 6.93
CA LYS A 76 -12.73 4.67 8.21
C LYS A 76 -11.36 4.04 8.44
N LEU A 77 -10.76 3.46 7.39
CA LEU A 77 -9.40 2.91 7.49
C LEU A 77 -8.41 4.04 7.82
N TYR A 78 -8.40 5.11 7.04
CA TYR A 78 -7.44 6.20 7.25
C TYR A 78 -7.74 7.07 8.46
N GLY A 79 -8.96 7.03 9.01
CA GLY A 79 -9.31 7.65 10.28
C GLY A 79 -8.55 7.10 11.49
N VAL A 80 -7.92 5.92 11.37
CA VAL A 80 -7.05 5.36 12.41
C VAL A 80 -5.56 5.37 12.06
N ALA A 81 -5.18 5.96 10.92
CA ALA A 81 -3.82 5.88 10.38
C ALA A 81 -2.75 6.43 11.35
N GLU A 82 -3.01 7.55 12.00
CA GLU A 82 -2.07 8.16 12.95
C GLU A 82 -1.85 7.26 14.17
N ARG A 83 -2.93 6.75 14.78
CA ARG A 83 -2.85 5.81 15.90
C ARG A 83 -2.14 4.51 15.52
N VAL A 84 -2.36 4.02 14.29
CA VAL A 84 -1.60 2.88 13.76
C VAL A 84 -0.13 3.23 13.57
N ARG A 85 0.21 4.46 13.15
CA ARG A 85 1.61 4.90 13.02
C ARG A 85 2.34 4.85 14.36
N MET A 86 1.69 5.28 15.45
CA MET A 86 2.22 5.25 16.82
C MET A 86 2.39 3.84 17.39
N CYS A 87 1.55 2.91 16.94
CA CYS A 87 1.59 1.53 17.40
C CYS A 87 2.90 0.86 16.98
N ASN A 88 3.53 0.13 17.91
CA ASN A 88 4.71 -0.69 17.63
C ASN A 88 4.38 -2.20 17.59
N ASP A 89 3.11 -2.58 17.71
CA ASP A 89 2.68 -3.98 17.63
C ASP A 89 2.83 -4.50 16.19
N PRO A 90 3.69 -5.52 15.94
CA PRO A 90 3.90 -6.05 14.60
C PRO A 90 2.64 -6.65 13.95
N ALA A 91 1.73 -7.22 14.74
CA ALA A 91 0.49 -7.79 14.23
C ALA A 91 -0.44 -6.69 13.73
N ILE A 92 -0.52 -5.57 14.44
CA ILE A 92 -1.28 -4.39 13.99
C ILE A 92 -0.71 -3.83 12.69
N LYS A 93 0.61 -3.73 12.55
CA LYS A 93 1.25 -3.25 11.32
C LYS A 93 0.97 -4.15 10.14
N GLN A 94 1.05 -5.47 10.34
CA GLN A 94 0.74 -6.44 9.29
C GLN A 94 -0.73 -6.35 8.85
N ASP A 95 -1.67 -6.29 9.80
CA ASP A 95 -3.09 -6.14 9.50
C ASP A 95 -3.38 -4.82 8.77
N TRP A 96 -2.71 -3.73 9.16
CA TRP A 96 -2.78 -2.43 8.48
C TRP A 96 -2.33 -2.52 7.02
N ASP A 97 -1.22 -3.21 6.74
CA ASP A 97 -0.73 -3.39 5.37
C ASP A 97 -1.73 -4.19 4.51
N TYR A 98 -2.36 -5.22 5.08
CA TYR A 98 -3.35 -6.03 4.39
C TYR A 98 -4.67 -5.28 4.15
N LEU A 99 -5.11 -4.47 5.10
CA LEU A 99 -6.33 -3.68 4.97
C LEU A 99 -6.21 -2.61 3.86
N GLN A 100 -5.01 -2.09 3.62
CA GLN A 100 -4.73 -1.12 2.55
C GLN A 100 -4.67 -1.75 1.14
N ALA A 101 -4.74 -3.08 1.01
CA ALA A 101 -4.72 -3.72 -0.30
C ALA A 101 -5.83 -3.16 -1.20
N SER A 102 -5.45 -2.61 -2.36
CA SER A 102 -6.39 -1.88 -3.24
C SER A 102 -7.56 -2.76 -3.70
N ASN A 103 -7.37 -4.07 -3.81
CA ASN A 103 -8.42 -5.02 -4.15
C ASN A 103 -9.61 -4.98 -3.17
N ASN A 104 -9.38 -4.68 -1.89
CA ASN A 104 -10.44 -4.55 -0.88
C ASN A 104 -11.47 -3.51 -1.34
N LEU A 105 -11.01 -2.33 -1.75
CA LEU A 105 -11.86 -1.25 -2.26
C LEU A 105 -12.37 -1.55 -3.68
N ARG A 106 -11.54 -2.21 -4.50
CA ARG A 106 -11.87 -2.53 -5.89
C ARG A 106 -13.07 -3.47 -6.00
N PHE A 107 -13.21 -4.42 -5.08
CA PHE A 107 -14.32 -5.36 -5.02
C PHE A 107 -15.65 -4.72 -4.62
N MET A 108 -15.61 -3.52 -4.01
CA MET A 108 -16.80 -2.75 -3.65
C MET A 108 -17.32 -1.85 -4.78
N THR A 109 -16.66 -1.82 -5.95
CA THR A 109 -17.10 -0.95 -7.03
C THR A 109 -18.47 -1.35 -7.54
N THR A 110 -19.31 -0.36 -7.82
CA THR A 110 -20.60 -0.49 -8.50
C THR A 110 -20.51 -0.03 -9.95
N LYS A 111 -19.32 0.38 -10.40
CA LYS A 111 -19.08 0.85 -11.75
C LYS A 111 -19.28 -0.29 -12.75
N HIS A 112 -20.00 0.00 -13.83
CA HIS A 112 -20.15 -0.92 -14.93
C HIS A 112 -18.84 -0.99 -15.71
N MET A 113 -18.39 -2.20 -16.04
CA MET A 113 -17.18 -2.41 -16.83
C MET A 113 -17.52 -3.20 -18.09
N SER A 114 -16.91 -2.82 -19.21
CA SER A 114 -17.06 -3.51 -20.49
C SER A 114 -16.49 -4.93 -20.47
N VAL A 115 -15.42 -5.14 -19.70
CA VAL A 115 -14.84 -6.43 -19.37
C VAL A 115 -15.23 -6.78 -17.94
N GLY A 116 -15.92 -7.90 -17.75
CA GLY A 116 -16.48 -8.30 -16.46
C GLY A 116 -15.48 -8.20 -15.30
N LEU A 117 -16.00 -7.88 -14.11
CA LEU A 117 -15.16 -7.67 -12.93
C LEU A 117 -14.99 -8.96 -12.13
N TYR A 118 -13.74 -9.38 -11.96
CA TYR A 118 -13.38 -10.37 -10.94
C TYR A 118 -13.59 -9.79 -9.54
N ARG A 119 -14.51 -10.37 -8.76
CA ARG A 119 -14.81 -9.97 -7.36
C ARG A 119 -14.25 -10.95 -6.31
N GLY A 120 -13.30 -11.81 -6.69
CA GLY A 120 -12.76 -12.80 -5.77
C GLY A 120 -13.84 -13.77 -5.28
N ILE A 121 -13.97 -13.87 -3.96
CA ILE A 121 -14.93 -14.74 -3.27
C ILE A 121 -16.30 -14.07 -3.05
N TYR A 122 -16.45 -12.79 -3.42
CA TYR A 122 -17.65 -12.02 -3.10
C TYR A 122 -18.71 -12.13 -4.20
N SER A 123 -19.95 -12.28 -3.76
CA SER A 123 -21.13 -12.37 -4.63
C SER A 123 -21.56 -11.01 -5.20
N SER A 124 -21.25 -9.91 -4.50
CA SER A 124 -21.64 -8.55 -4.89
C SER A 124 -20.73 -7.48 -4.30
N SER A 125 -20.88 -6.22 -4.74
CA SER A 125 -20.20 -5.07 -4.12
C SER A 125 -20.58 -4.86 -2.66
N TYR A 126 -21.83 -5.16 -2.30
CA TYR A 126 -22.35 -5.03 -0.94
C TYR A 126 -21.82 -6.14 -0.02
N ASP A 127 -21.67 -7.35 -0.55
CA ASP A 127 -21.05 -8.48 0.15
C ASP A 127 -19.57 -8.17 0.47
N ALA A 128 -18.81 -7.71 -0.54
CA ALA A 128 -17.43 -7.24 -0.35
C ALA A 128 -17.33 -6.10 0.69
N PHE A 129 -18.22 -5.10 0.61
CA PHE A 129 -18.26 -4.01 1.57
C PHE A 129 -18.58 -4.50 2.99
N THR A 130 -19.61 -5.32 3.15
CA THR A 130 -20.04 -5.83 4.46
C THR A 130 -18.93 -6.66 5.12
N ASN A 131 -18.29 -7.54 4.36
CA ASN A 131 -17.18 -8.35 4.86
C ASN A 131 -16.01 -7.48 5.30
N TYR A 132 -15.56 -6.56 4.44
CA TYR A 132 -14.46 -5.66 4.76
C TYR A 132 -14.77 -4.78 5.98
N MET A 133 -15.98 -4.24 6.08
CA MET A 133 -16.40 -3.38 7.19
C MET A 133 -16.44 -4.12 8.53
N ASN A 134 -16.79 -5.41 8.53
CA ASN A 134 -16.72 -6.24 9.75
C ASN A 134 -15.27 -6.45 10.20
N ILE A 135 -14.37 -6.77 9.27
CA ILE A 135 -12.93 -6.94 9.56
C ILE A 135 -12.32 -5.62 10.02
N LEU A 136 -12.59 -4.53 9.30
CA LEU A 136 -12.12 -3.19 9.66
C LEU A 136 -12.67 -2.76 11.03
N GLY A 137 -13.91 -3.09 11.35
CA GLY A 137 -14.50 -2.83 12.67
C GLY A 137 -13.76 -3.55 13.80
N ASP A 138 -13.36 -4.81 13.61
CA ASP A 138 -12.53 -5.53 14.57
C ASP A 138 -11.14 -4.90 14.72
N PHE A 139 -10.50 -4.57 13.59
CA PHE A 139 -9.21 -3.87 13.58
C PHE A 139 -9.27 -2.55 14.34
N ILE A 140 -10.29 -1.71 14.08
CA ILE A 140 -10.47 -0.43 14.78
C ILE A 140 -10.68 -0.65 16.28
N LYS A 141 -11.43 -1.68 16.71
CA LYS A 141 -11.58 -1.99 18.13
C LYS A 141 -10.24 -2.34 18.79
N ARG A 142 -9.39 -3.11 18.10
CA ARG A 142 -8.03 -3.44 18.57
C ARG A 142 -7.16 -2.19 18.68
N ILE A 143 -7.25 -1.27 17.72
CA ILE A 143 -6.58 0.04 17.81
C ILE A 143 -7.12 0.84 18.98
N ASN A 144 -8.43 0.97 19.14
CA ASN A 144 -9.05 1.74 20.22
C ASN A 144 -8.68 1.21 21.61
N ALA A 145 -8.48 -0.10 21.76
CA ALA A 145 -8.04 -0.71 23.01
C ALA A 145 -6.60 -0.33 23.39
N LEU A 146 -5.74 -0.05 22.41
CA LEU A 146 -4.36 0.41 22.61
C LEU A 146 -4.26 1.94 22.65
N TYR A 147 -5.07 2.61 21.83
CA TYR A 147 -5.09 4.04 21.59
C TYR A 147 -6.54 4.54 21.50
N PRO A 148 -7.15 4.93 22.64
CA PRO A 148 -8.53 5.46 22.71
C PRO A 148 -8.84 6.59 21.71
N GLU A 149 -10.12 6.73 21.33
CA GLU A 149 -10.58 7.69 20.30
C GLU A 149 -10.50 9.16 20.75
N ASP A 150 -10.51 9.40 22.04
CA ASP A 150 -10.38 10.70 22.70
C ASP A 150 -8.93 11.21 22.78
N MET A 151 -7.94 10.44 22.31
CA MET A 151 -6.63 10.98 21.99
C MET A 151 -6.72 11.84 20.72
N ASP A 152 -6.88 13.15 20.91
CA ASP A 152 -7.00 14.13 19.84
C ASP A 152 -5.73 14.16 18.95
N ASN A 153 -5.88 13.80 17.67
CA ASN A 153 -4.76 13.69 16.71
C ASN A 153 -3.98 15.01 16.53
N GLU A 154 -4.60 16.18 16.76
CA GLU A 154 -3.95 17.49 16.65
C GLU A 154 -2.97 17.77 17.82
N GLU A 155 -3.27 17.31 19.02
CA GLU A 155 -2.38 17.42 20.19
C GLU A 155 -1.39 16.25 20.27
N LEU A 156 -1.70 15.12 19.64
CA LEU A 156 -0.93 13.89 19.74
C LEU A 156 0.41 13.97 18.99
N ASN A 157 0.44 14.60 17.81
CA ASN A 157 1.65 14.74 16.99
C ASN A 157 2.84 15.44 17.71
N PRO A 158 2.65 16.61 18.36
CA PRO A 158 3.72 17.24 19.12
C PRO A 158 4.12 16.43 20.37
N LEU A 159 3.16 15.77 21.03
CA LEU A 159 3.44 14.89 22.18
C LEU A 159 4.24 13.65 21.77
N LEU A 160 3.92 13.01 20.65
CA LEU A 160 4.67 11.90 20.06
C LEU A 160 6.09 12.28 19.70
N THR A 161 6.25 13.45 19.07
CA THR A 161 7.58 13.98 18.74
C THR A 161 8.39 14.16 20.02
N THR A 162 7.77 14.67 21.08
CA THR A 162 8.40 14.85 22.38
C THR A 162 8.78 13.51 23.01
N ILE A 163 7.87 12.52 23.04
CA ILE A 163 8.13 11.17 23.58
C ILE A 163 9.27 10.50 22.80
N THR A 164 9.24 10.54 21.47
CA THR A 164 10.28 9.92 20.62
C THR A 164 11.66 10.56 20.86
N ASN A 165 11.70 11.88 21.05
CA ASN A 165 12.95 12.57 21.39
C ASN A 165 13.44 12.20 22.79
N GLN A 166 12.54 12.09 23.77
CA GLN A 166 12.86 11.68 25.12
C GLN A 166 13.34 10.22 25.20
N GLU A 167 12.76 9.32 24.40
CA GLU A 167 13.22 7.93 24.30
C GLU A 167 14.65 7.84 23.74
N LYS A 168 14.95 8.62 22.70
CA LYS A 168 16.32 8.72 22.16
C LYS A 168 17.31 9.27 23.18
N GLU A 169 16.94 10.33 23.88
CA GLU A 169 17.78 10.94 24.91
C GLU A 169 18.02 9.96 26.08
N LEU A 170 17.00 9.21 26.48
CA LEU A 170 17.13 8.16 27.49
C LEU A 170 18.08 7.04 27.05
N ASP A 171 18.02 6.61 25.79
CA ASP A 171 18.93 5.59 25.25
C ASP A 171 20.38 6.08 25.21
N GLU A 172 20.60 7.34 24.82
CA GLU A 172 21.92 7.98 24.86
C GLU A 172 22.46 8.07 26.29
N LEU A 173 21.65 8.56 27.24
CA LEU A 173 22.01 8.64 28.65
C LEU A 173 22.30 7.28 29.27
N ARG A 174 21.51 6.24 28.93
CA ARG A 174 21.75 4.86 29.39
C ARG A 174 23.12 4.37 28.93
N LYS A 175 23.48 4.62 27.67
CA LYS A 175 24.78 4.25 27.12
C LYS A 175 25.92 4.99 27.81
N GLU A 176 25.77 6.29 28.06
CA GLU A 176 26.78 7.07 28.78
C GLU A 176 26.98 6.57 30.22
N VAL A 177 25.88 6.25 30.92
CA VAL A 177 25.94 5.68 32.27
C VAL A 177 26.66 4.33 32.28
N GLU A 178 26.44 3.46 31.29
CA GLU A 178 27.17 2.20 31.16
C GLU A 178 28.67 2.43 30.95
N GLU A 179 29.04 3.37 30.07
CA GLU A 179 30.44 3.72 29.81
C GLU A 179 31.14 4.28 31.07
N LEU A 180 30.46 5.15 31.82
CA LEU A 180 30.99 5.71 33.07
C LEU A 180 31.11 4.63 34.16
N ARG A 181 30.13 3.74 34.31
CA ARG A 181 30.21 2.61 35.24
C ARG A 181 31.37 1.69 34.90
N ALA A 182 31.62 1.42 33.62
CA ALA A 182 32.76 0.62 33.16
C ALA A 182 34.11 1.29 33.44
N LYS A 183 34.18 2.64 33.41
CA LYS A 183 35.39 3.40 33.77
C LYS A 183 35.64 3.44 35.28
N VAL A 184 34.59 3.44 36.11
CA VAL A 184 34.69 3.44 37.58
C VAL A 184 35.02 2.05 38.14
N GLN A 185 34.69 0.97 37.42
CA GLN A 185 35.07 -0.40 37.80
C GLN A 185 36.50 -0.81 37.39
N LYS A 186 37.27 0.11 36.79
CA LYS A 186 38.68 -0.08 36.42
C LYS A 186 39.60 0.65 37.38
#